data_AF-A0A0Q0DQI4-F1
#
_entry.id   AF-A0A0Q0DQI4-F1
#
_cell.length_a   1.000
_cell.length_b   1.000
_cell.length_c   1.000
_cell.angle_alpha   90.00
_cell.angle_beta   90.00
_cell.angle_gamma   90.00
#
_symmetry.space_group_name_H-M   'P 1'
#
loop_
_entity.id
_entity.type
_entity.pdbx_description
1 polymer ?
#
loop_
_entity_poly.entity_id
_entity_poly.type
_entity_poly.pdbx_seq_one_letter_code
_entity_poly.pdbx_strand_id
1 'polypeptide(L)' 'MPQPLKLSCADHEGGGAVRFQQWDGQRWNLISDWIQADRALLRPIIEASAAQYAKEKGITPRDCSKEQ' A
#
# COMPACT_ATOMS: atom_id res chain seq x y z
N MET A 1 -15.08 -11.95 -3.52
CA MET A 1 -13.76 -12.19 -4.13
C MET A 1 -12.73 -11.34 -3.39
N PRO A 2 -11.61 -11.92 -2.94
CA PRO A 2 -10.53 -11.17 -2.29
C PRO A 2 -9.91 -10.16 -3.26
N GLN A 3 -9.37 -9.06 -2.74
CA GLN A 3 -8.61 -8.12 -3.56
C GLN A 3 -7.34 -8.81 -4.08
N PRO A 4 -7.06 -8.79 -5.41
CA PRO A 4 -5.80 -9.34 -5.91
C PRO A 4 -4.62 -8.52 -5.39
N LEU A 5 -3.60 -9.23 -4.88
CA LEU A 5 -2.34 -8.65 -4.41
C LEU A 5 -1.23 -8.96 -5.41
N LYS A 6 -0.43 -7.97 -5.77
CA LYS A 6 0.75 -8.10 -6.62
C LYS A 6 1.91 -7.29 -6.05
N LEU A 7 2.81 -7.98 -5.34
CA LEU A 7 4.00 -7.37 -4.75
C LEU A 7 5.17 -7.33 -5.76
N SER A 8 6.14 -6.46 -5.50
CA SER A 8 7.43 -6.40 -6.20
C SER A 8 8.51 -5.81 -5.29
N CYS A 9 9.78 -5.86 -5.66
CA CYS A 9 10.86 -5.20 -4.91
C CYS A 9 10.58 -3.70 -4.66
N ALA A 10 9.97 -3.02 -5.63
CA ALA A 10 9.63 -1.60 -5.51
C ALA A 10 8.32 -1.35 -4.75
N ASP A 11 7.50 -2.38 -4.52
CA ASP A 11 6.16 -2.29 -3.96
C ASP A 11 5.85 -3.48 -3.04
N HIS A 12 6.08 -3.28 -1.75
CA HIS A 12 5.80 -4.27 -0.71
C HIS A 12 4.34 -4.23 -0.20
N GLU A 13 3.52 -3.29 -0.67
CA GLU A 13 2.10 -3.22 -0.34
C GLU A 13 1.28 -4.11 -1.29
N GLY A 14 1.57 -4.03 -2.59
CA GLY A 14 0.99 -4.86 -3.65
C GLY A 14 -0.53 -4.75 -3.83
N GLY A 15 -1.18 -3.83 -3.13
CA GLY A 15 -2.62 -3.62 -3.13
C GLY A 15 -2.98 -2.23 -2.67
N GLY A 16 -3.82 -2.14 -1.65
CA GLY A 16 -4.24 -0.87 -1.04
C GLY A 16 -5.74 -0.58 -1.16
N ALA A 17 -6.55 -1.61 -1.47
CA ALA A 17 -7.98 -1.45 -1.51
C ALA A 17 -8.62 -1.63 -0.13
N VAL A 18 -9.64 -0.85 0.17
CA VAL A 18 -10.42 -0.96 1.41
C VAL A 18 -11.90 -1.18 1.10
N ARG A 19 -12.65 -1.72 2.07
CA ARG A 19 -14.10 -1.72 2.07
C ARG A 19 -14.61 -1.13 3.37
N PHE A 20 -15.72 -0.41 3.29
CA PHE A 20 -16.39 0.10 4.46
C PHE A 20 -17.43 -0.89 4.96
N GLN A 21 -17.40 -1.10 6.27
CA GLN A 21 -18.38 -1.87 7.00
C GLN A 21 -19.03 -0.97 8.05
N GLN A 22 -20.34 -1.12 8.22
CA GLN A 22 -21.11 -0.37 9.20
C GLN A 22 -21.77 -1.32 10.20
N TRP A 23 -21.65 -1.01 11.49
CA TRP A 23 -22.32 -1.71 12.57
C TRP A 23 -23.77 -1.21 12.69
N ASP A 24 -24.72 -2.14 12.72
CA ASP A 24 -26.16 -1.81 12.87
C ASP A 24 -26.71 -2.02 14.29
N GLY A 25 -25.84 -2.42 15.24
CA GLY A 25 -26.25 -2.79 16.60
C GLY A 25 -26.20 -4.29 16.88
N GLN A 26 -26.20 -5.14 15.84
CA GLN A 26 -26.18 -6.60 15.96
C GLN A 26 -25.10 -7.26 15.09
N ARG A 27 -24.80 -6.69 13.93
CA ARG A 27 -23.81 -7.22 12.99
C ARG A 27 -23.11 -6.12 12.19
N TRP A 28 -21.96 -6.47 11.61
CA TRP A 28 -21.27 -5.66 10.62
C TRP A 28 -21.85 -5.94 9.24
N ASN A 29 -22.26 -4.89 8.53
CA ASN A 29 -22.74 -4.97 7.16
C ASN A 29 -21.74 -4.29 6.21
N LEU A 30 -21.41 -4.94 5.10
CA LEU A 30 -20.64 -4.31 4.03
C LEU A 30 -21.52 -3.27 3.33
N ILE A 31 -21.03 -2.03 3.28
CA ILE A 31 -21.76 -0.89 2.68
C ILE A 31 -21.05 -0.30 1.46
N SER A 32 -19.90 -0.86 1.07
CA SER A 32 -19.17 -0.44 -0.12
C SER A 32 -18.59 -1.62 -0.90
N ASP A 33 -18.32 -1.38 -2.18
CA ASP A 33 -17.37 -2.16 -2.94
C ASP A 33 -15.92 -1.84 -2.54
N TRP A 34 -14.96 -2.51 -3.18
CA TRP A 34 -13.54 -2.21 -3.02
C TRP A 34 -13.24 -0.80 -3.54
N ILE A 35 -12.64 0.02 -2.69
CA ILE A 35 -12.20 1.38 -3.01
C ILE A 35 -10.68 1.37 -3.01
N GLN A 36 -10.07 1.76 -4.13
CA GLN A 36 -8.62 1.81 -4.29
C GLN A 36 -8.06 3.11 -3.70
N ALA A 37 -6.91 3.01 -3.05
CA ALA A 37 -6.11 4.19 -2.72
C ALA A 37 -5.56 4.87 -3.98
N ASP A 38 -5.40 6.19 -3.95
CA ASP A 38 -4.70 6.93 -5.00
C ASP A 38 -3.19 6.75 -4.85
N ARG A 39 -2.68 5.67 -5.43
CA ARG A 39 -1.26 5.34 -5.34
C ARG A 39 -0.38 6.32 -6.10
N ALA A 40 -0.90 6.94 -7.17
CA ALA A 40 -0.13 7.93 -7.93
C ALA A 40 0.14 9.18 -7.09
N LEU A 41 -0.85 9.61 -6.31
CA LEU A 41 -0.70 10.69 -5.36
C LEU A 41 0.23 10.32 -4.18
N LEU A 42 0.08 9.12 -3.64
CA LEU A 42 0.80 8.70 -2.42
C LEU A 42 2.25 8.29 -2.69
N ARG A 43 2.58 7.79 -3.89
CA ARG A 43 3.90 7.23 -4.20
C ARG A 43 5.07 8.20 -3.94
N PRO A 44 5.02 9.48 -4.37
CA PRO A 44 6.10 10.44 -4.09
C PRO A 44 6.33 10.66 -2.59
N ILE A 45 5.27 10.65 -1.79
CA ILE A 45 5.34 10.85 -0.33
C ILE A 45 6.01 9.64 0.34
N ILE A 46 5.65 8.43 -0.09
CA ILE A 46 6.24 7.18 0.39
C ILE A 46 7.73 7.15 0.07
N GLU A 47 8.11 7.47 -1.17
CA GLU A 47 9.52 7.46 -1.59
C GLU A 47 10.36 8.50 -0.86
N ALA A 48 9.83 9.70 -0.64
CA ALA A 48 10.51 10.74 0.14
C ALA A 48 10.75 10.29 1.59
N SER A 49 9.73 9.71 2.24
CA SER A 49 9.85 9.20 3.61
C SER A 49 10.86 8.04 3.70
N ALA A 50 10.80 7.09 2.76
CA ALA A 50 11.73 5.96 2.71
C ALA A 50 13.18 6.41 2.47
N ALA A 51 13.40 7.38 1.57
CA ALA A 51 14.71 7.94 1.29
C ALA A 51 15.29 8.69 2.50
N GLN A 52 14.46 9.46 3.21
CA GLN A 52 14.86 10.12 4.46
C GLN A 52 15.30 9.10 5.50
N TYR A 53 14.49 8.06 5.74
CA TYR A 53 14.84 7.00 6.68
C TYR A 53 16.15 6.30 6.30
N ALA A 54 16.33 5.97 5.02
CA ALA A 54 17.55 5.33 4.54
C ALA A 54 18.79 6.20 4.82
N LYS A 55 18.69 7.51 4.57
CA LYS A 55 19.76 8.48 4.87
C LYS A 55 20.10 8.53 6.36
N GLU A 56 19.09 8.64 7.22
CA GLU A 56 19.26 8.71 8.68
C GLU A 56 19.90 7.46 9.27
N LYS A 57 19.66 6.30 8.66
CA LYS A 57 20.17 5.01 9.12
C LYS A 57 21.41 4.54 8.36
N GLY A 58 21.92 5.32 7.41
CA GLY A 58 23.05 4.90 6.56
C GLY A 58 22.75 3.67 5.71
N ILE A 59 21.48 3.44 5.36
CA ILE A 59 21.04 2.32 4.53
C ILE A 59 21.20 2.71 3.06
N THR A 60 21.84 1.83 2.28
CA THR A 60 21.87 1.96 0.82
C THR A 60 20.66 1.25 0.22
N PRO A 61 19.75 1.94 -0.49
CA PRO A 61 18.60 1.30 -1.13
C PRO A 61 19.02 0.21 -2.12
N ARG A 62 18.24 -0.87 -2.18
CA ARG A 62 18.46 -1.97 -3.13
C ARG A 62 18.18 -1.51 -4.56
N ASP A 63 18.93 -2.07 -5.49
CA ASP A 63 18.68 -1.91 -6.92
C ASP A 63 17.64 -2.92 -7.40
N CYS A 64 16.38 -2.51 -7.40
CA CYS A 64 15.26 -3.37 -7.81
C CYS A 64 15.25 -3.71 -9.31
N SER A 65 16.11 -3.12 -10.15
CA SER A 65 16.20 -3.49 -11.56
C SER A 65 16.72 -4.93 -11.76
N LYS A 66 17.38 -5.50 -10.74
CA LYS A 66 17.98 -6.84 -10.75
C LYS A 66 17.04 -7.96 -10.31
N GLU A 67 15.79 -7.64 -9.98
CA GLU A 67 14.84 -8.56 -9.34
C GLU A 67 13.52 -8.74 -10.12
N GLN A 68 13.55 -8.52 -11.45
CA GLN A 68 12.39 -8.65 -12.35
C GLN A 68 12.08 -10.09 -12.74
#